data_AF-A0A3N5INX5-F1
#
_entry.id   AF-A0A3N5INX5-F1
#
_cell.length_a   1.000
_cell.length_b   1.000
_cell.length_c   1.000
_cell.angle_alpha   90.00
_cell.angle_beta   90.00
_cell.angle_gamma   90.00
#
_symmetry.space_group_name_H-M   'P 1'
#
loop_
_entity.id
_entity.type
_entity.pdbx_description
1 polymer ?
#
loop_
_entity_poly.entity_id
_entity_poly.type
_entity_poly.pdbx_seq_one_letter_code
_entity_poly.pdbx_strand_id
1 'polypeptide(L)' 'MKILLIQPPLEDFYTTPIRLYPLGLLYVSATLRKLGHEVEVLDCLQPLRKKQLPVPSAFKYLENYFAGNPYLFKH' A
#
# COMPACT_ATOMS: atom_id res chain seq x y z
N MET A 1 1.30 -0.53 30.17
CA MET A 1 1.42 0.65 29.29
C MET A 1 0.59 0.42 28.04
N LYS A 2 0.00 1.47 27.48
CA LYS A 2 -0.69 1.43 26.19
C LYS A 2 0.28 1.80 25.08
N ILE A 3 0.35 0.97 24.03
CA ILE A 3 1.31 1.12 22.93
C ILE A 3 0.54 1.02 21.62
N LEU A 4 0.75 2.00 20.73
CA LEU A 4 0.23 1.97 19.36
C LEU A 4 1.39 1.79 18.39
N LEU A 5 1.35 0.72 17.61
CA LEU A 5 2.29 0.48 16.51
C LEU A 5 1.64 0.92 15.21
N ILE A 6 2.30 1.79 14.46
CA ILE A 6 1.72 2.40 13.25
C ILE A 6 2.52 1.94 12.04
N GLN A 7 1.82 1.32 11.08
CA GLN A 7 2.29 1.23 9.71
C GLN A 7 1.79 2.49 8.98
N PRO A 8 2.67 3.49 8.76
CA PRO A 8 2.27 4.77 8.20
C PRO A 8 1.81 4.63 6.75
N PRO A 9 1.05 5.61 6.23
CA PRO A 9 0.80 5.69 4.80
C PRO A 9 2.14 5.79 4.04
N LEU A 10 2.24 5.08 2.91
CA LEU A 10 3.40 5.06 2.04
C LEU A 10 2.93 5.22 0.59
N GLU A 11 3.61 6.07 -0.16
CA GLU A 11 3.51 6.17 -1.60
C GLU A 11 4.79 5.59 -2.21
N ASP A 12 4.66 4.44 -2.88
CA ASP A 12 5.79 3.72 -3.48
C ASP A 12 5.43 3.33 -4.92
N PHE A 13 6.42 3.47 -5.81
CA PHE A 13 6.35 3.09 -7.22
C PHE A 13 6.25 1.57 -7.42
N TYR A 14 6.58 0.76 -6.39
CA TYR A 14 6.58 -0.71 -6.44
C TYR A 14 5.68 -1.36 -5.37
N THR A 15 4.41 -0.93 -5.31
CA THR A 15 3.41 -1.51 -4.40
C THR A 15 2.97 -2.91 -4.84
N THR A 16 3.49 -3.94 -4.17
CA THR A 16 2.96 -5.31 -4.25
C THR A 16 2.25 -5.68 -2.94
N PRO A 17 1.12 -6.42 -2.96
CA PRO A 17 0.38 -6.74 -1.74
C PRO A 17 1.24 -7.37 -0.62
N ILE A 18 2.19 -8.22 -1.00
CA ILE A 18 3.08 -8.90 -0.03
C ILE A 18 4.03 -7.93 0.70
N ARG A 19 4.40 -6.81 0.10
CA ARG A 19 5.28 -5.80 0.70
C ARG A 19 4.56 -4.85 1.68
N LEU A 20 3.23 -4.90 1.69
CA LEU A 20 2.41 -4.07 2.55
C LEU A 20 1.95 -4.80 3.80
N TYR A 21 2.36 -6.06 3.99
CA TYR A 21 2.02 -6.81 5.19
C TYR A 21 2.93 -6.37 6.36
N PRO A 22 2.38 -5.86 7.48
CA PRO A 22 3.16 -5.34 8.61
C PRO A 22 3.82 -6.43 9.48
N LEU A 23 4.45 -7.44 8.88
CA LEU A 23 4.96 -8.63 9.60
C LEU A 23 5.86 -8.27 10.80
N GLY A 24 6.79 -7.33 10.60
CA GLY A 24 7.67 -6.87 11.68
C GLY A 24 6.91 -6.25 12.85
N LEU A 25 5.91 -5.40 12.57
CA LEU A 25 5.06 -4.81 13.61
C LEU A 25 4.25 -5.88 14.35
N LEU A 26 3.78 -6.92 13.65
CA LEU A 26 3.05 -8.02 14.27
C LEU A 26 3.93 -8.82 15.24
N TYR A 27 5.20 -9.07 14.90
CA TYR A 27 6.15 -9.70 15.82
C TYR A 27 6.43 -8.85 17.06
N VAL A 28 6.62 -7.54 16.88
CA VAL A 28 6.80 -6.60 17.99
C VAL A 28 5.55 -6.56 18.86
N SER A 29 4.36 -6.48 18.26
CA SER A 29 3.07 -6.50 18.95
C SER A 29 2.92 -7.75 19.81
N ALA A 30 3.19 -8.93 19.24
CA ALA A 30 3.10 -10.20 19.96
C ALA A 30 4.05 -10.25 21.17
N THR A 31 5.28 -9.75 21.01
CA THR A 31 6.28 -9.71 22.09
C THR A 31 5.86 -8.76 23.21
N LEU A 32 5.45 -7.54 22.87
CA LEU A 32 4.99 -6.55 23.84
C LEU A 32 3.74 -6.99 24.61
N ARG A 33 2.80 -7.67 23.92
CA ARG A 33 1.63 -8.29 24.57
C ARG A 33 2.04 -9.37 25.56
N LYS A 34 3.02 -10.23 25.23
CA LYS A 34 3.56 -11.24 26.15
C LYS A 34 4.22 -10.62 27.39
N LEU A 35 4.74 -9.40 27.28
CA LEU A 35 5.31 -8.63 28.40
C LEU A 35 4.26 -7.88 29.23
N GLY A 36 2.96 -8.10 28.97
CA GLY A 36 1.86 -7.51 29.75
C GLY A 36 1.49 -6.08 29.33
N HIS A 37 1.82 -5.67 28.10
CA HIS A 37 1.40 -4.38 27.56
C HIS A 37 0.08 -4.50 26.76
N GLU A 38 -0.71 -3.42 26.78
CA GLU A 38 -1.87 -3.24 25.91
C GLU A 38 -1.35 -2.66 24.59
N VAL A 39 -1.50 -3.42 23.50
CA VAL A 39 -0.87 -3.07 22.21
C VAL A 39 -1.88 -3.14 21.08
N GLU A 40 -1.99 -2.06 20.32
CA GLU A 40 -2.76 -1.96 19.09
C GLU A 40 -1.85 -1.75 17.87
N VAL A 41 -2.33 -2.20 16.71
CA VAL A 41 -1.66 -2.00 15.41
C VAL A 41 -2.59 -1.20 14.51
N LEU A 42 -2.14 -0.03 14.07
CA LEU A 42 -2.82 0.80 13.08
C LEU A 42 -2.12 0.61 11.72
N ASP A 43 -2.81 -0.05 10.80
CA ASP A 43 -2.36 -0.22 9.42
C ASP A 43 -3.05 0.81 8.51
N CYS A 44 -2.28 1.81 8.05
CA CYS A 44 -2.76 2.85 7.15
C CYS A 44 -2.60 2.51 5.66
N LEU A 45 -2.13 1.31 5.32
CA LEU A 45 -1.89 0.86 3.94
C LEU A 45 -2.96 -0.09 3.41
N GLN A 46 -3.74 -0.72 4.30
CA GLN A 46 -4.84 -1.61 3.92
C GLN A 46 -6.23 -0.94 4.05
N PRO A 47 -7.15 -1.17 3.09
CA PRO A 47 -6.91 -1.80 1.79
C PRO A 47 -6.12 -0.87 0.86
N LEU A 48 -5.25 -1.45 0.02
CA LEU A 48 -4.56 -0.68 -1.01
C LEU A 48 -5.59 -0.08 -1.97
N ARG A 49 -5.78 1.24 -1.92
CA ARG A 49 -6.65 1.95 -2.87
C ARG A 49 -5.87 2.23 -4.15
N LYS A 50 -6.03 1.35 -5.14
CA LYS A 50 -5.55 1.64 -6.50
C LYS A 50 -6.32 2.84 -7.04
N LYS A 51 -5.61 3.95 -7.26
CA LYS A 51 -6.14 5.12 -7.94
C LYS A 51 -5.70 5.07 -9.39
N GLN A 52 -6.66 5.01 -10.30
CA GLN A 52 -6.36 5.24 -11.71
C GLN A 52 -6.01 6.71 -11.90
N LEU A 53 -4.83 6.98 -12.45
CA LEU A 53 -4.41 8.32 -12.81
C LEU A 53 -4.75 8.57 -14.29
N PRO A 54 -5.21 9.77 -14.65
CA PRO A 54 -5.38 10.12 -16.05
C PRO A 54 -4.02 10.15 -16.74
N VAL A 55 -4.01 9.90 -18.05
CA VAL A 55 -2.79 9.97 -18.86
C VAL A 55 -2.31 11.43 -18.90
N PRO A 56 -1.07 11.73 -18.50
CA PRO A 56 -0.50 13.06 -18.65
C PRO A 56 -0.47 13.49 -20.12
N SER A 57 -0.68 14.78 -20.39
CA SER A 57 -0.70 15.33 -21.77
C SER A 57 0.57 15.00 -22.57
N ALA A 58 1.73 15.01 -21.91
CA ALA A 58 3.02 14.64 -22.49
C ALA A 58 3.07 13.18 -23.01
N PHE A 59 2.20 12.31 -22.51
CA PHE A 59 2.11 10.90 -22.90
C PHE A 59 0.94 10.57 -23.83
N LYS A 60 0.15 11.57 -24.25
CA LYS A 60 -1.02 11.34 -25.09
C LYS A 60 -0.68 10.67 -26.43
N TYR A 61 0.52 10.90 -26.97
CA TYR A 61 0.99 10.24 -28.19
C TYR A 61 1.05 8.71 -28.07
N LEU A 62 1.19 8.17 -26.85
CA LEU A 62 1.24 6.73 -26.58
C LEU A 62 -0.11 6.04 -26.76
N GLU A 63 -1.23 6.76 -26.66
CA GLU A 63 -2.57 6.19 -26.84
C GLU A 63 -2.69 5.46 -28.19
N ASN A 64 -2.16 6.05 -29.27
CA ASN A 64 -2.16 5.44 -30.59
C ASN A 64 -1.33 4.15 -30.68
N TYR A 65 -0.22 4.07 -29.93
CA TYR A 65 0.65 2.89 -29.92
C TYR A 65 0.08 1.74 -29.08
N PHE A 66 -0.77 2.05 -28.11
CA PHE A 66 -1.35 1.07 -27.17
C PHE A 66 -2.86 0.87 -27.35
N ALA A 67 -3.49 1.46 -28.36
CA ALA A 67 -4.92 1.39 -28.62
C ALA A 67 -5.49 -0.03 -28.70
N GLY A 68 -4.66 -1.02 -29.08
CA GLY A 68 -5.05 -2.44 -29.13
C GLY A 68 -4.72 -3.25 -27.88
N ASN A 69 -4.15 -2.65 -26.83
CA ASN A 69 -3.70 -3.37 -25.64
C ASN A 69 -4.81 -3.39 -24.56
N PRO A 70 -5.40 -4.57 -24.25
CA PRO A 70 -6.49 -4.67 -23.28
C PRO A 70 -6.07 -4.41 -21.82
N TYR A 71 -4.77 -4.18 -21.57
CA TYR A 71 -4.20 -3.94 -20.24
C TYR A 71 -3.78 -2.48 -20.01
N LEU A 72 -3.81 -1.61 -21.03
CA LEU A 72 -3.40 -0.20 -20.94
C LEU A 72 -4.56 0.72 -21.35
N PHE A 73 -4.68 1.88 -20.69
CA PHE A 73 -5.67 2.93 -21.00
C PHE A 73 -7.15 2.50 -21.00
N LYS A 74 -7.54 1.55 -20.13
CA LYS A 74 -8.96 1.24 -19.90
C LYS A 74 -9.69 2.47 -19.35
N HIS A 75 -10.67 2.98 -20.08
CA HIS A 75 -11.62 3.99 -19.61
C HIS A 75 -12.71 3.36 -18.73
#